data_AF-M8C6M0-F1
#
_entry.id   AF-M8C6M0-F1
#
_cell.length_a   1.000
_cell.length_b   1.000
_cell.length_c   1.000
_cell.angle_alpha   90.00
_cell.angle_beta   90.00
_cell.angle_gamma   90.00
#
_symmetry.space_group_name_H-M   'P 1'
#
loop_
_entity.id
_entity.type
_entity.pdbx_description
1 polymer ?
#
loop_
_entity_poly.entity_id
_entity_poly.type
_entity_poly.pdbx_seq_one_letter_code
_entity_poly.pdbx_strand_id
1 'polypeptide(L)'
;MVDPRSQMPPPSTTTTTTTTTTTTTTTTTTTTTTPEVQELAEAVEGPLRLYLVHKENDLLAADEMMEPIPSVGLSLLTDIDEADKLWAVLHTSGLFLVANDGIEESLMDAR
;
A
#
# COMPACT_ATOMS: atom_id res chain seq x y z
N MET A 1 -46.29 -6.68 37.83
CA MET A 1 -46.02 -6.35 39.24
C MET A 1 -44.76 -7.10 39.67
N VAL A 2 -43.64 -6.37 39.80
CA VAL A 2 -42.46 -6.59 40.68
C VAL A 2 -41.59 -7.87 40.52
N ASP A 3 -40.28 -7.62 40.38
CA ASP A 3 -39.08 -8.49 40.46
C ASP A 3 -39.01 -9.49 41.65
N PRO A 4 -38.17 -10.55 41.58
CA PRO A 4 -36.97 -10.53 42.44
C PRO A 4 -35.71 -11.28 41.92
N ARG A 5 -34.57 -10.82 42.45
CA ARG A 5 -33.24 -11.45 42.45
C ARG A 5 -33.24 -12.88 43.02
N SER A 6 -32.20 -13.63 42.64
CA SER A 6 -31.69 -14.92 43.19
C SER A 6 -32.32 -16.19 42.63
N GLN A 7 -31.57 -16.95 41.82
CA GLN A 7 -30.73 -18.06 42.33
C GLN A 7 -30.29 -18.97 41.16
N MET A 8 -28.99 -19.26 41.13
CA MET A 8 -28.27 -20.06 40.15
C MET A 8 -28.50 -21.57 40.40
N PRO A 9 -28.86 -22.40 39.40
CA PRO A 9 -28.56 -23.84 39.44
C PRO A 9 -27.14 -24.07 38.89
N PRO A 10 -26.35 -25.04 39.41
CA PRO A 10 -25.06 -25.34 38.83
C PRO A 10 -25.25 -26.28 37.62
N PRO A 11 -24.67 -25.98 36.45
CA PRO A 11 -24.53 -27.00 35.42
C PRO A 11 -23.07 -27.24 35.03
N SER A 12 -22.80 -28.53 34.83
CA SER A 12 -21.67 -29.18 34.16
C SER A 12 -20.79 -28.28 33.30
N THR A 13 -19.47 -28.41 33.45
CA THR A 13 -18.45 -27.73 32.64
C THR A 13 -18.58 -28.12 31.16
N THR A 14 -19.37 -27.34 30.42
CA THR A 14 -19.33 -27.26 28.95
C THR A 14 -18.89 -25.86 28.60
N THR A 15 -17.62 -25.71 28.22
CA THR A 15 -17.06 -24.43 27.80
C THR A 15 -17.68 -24.03 26.46
N THR A 16 -18.64 -23.12 26.48
CA THR A 16 -19.15 -22.44 25.29
C THR A 16 -18.38 -21.14 25.13
N THR A 17 -17.50 -21.06 24.15
CA THR A 17 -16.79 -19.82 23.79
C THR A 17 -17.74 -18.95 22.99
N THR A 18 -18.33 -17.95 23.63
CA THR A 18 -19.09 -16.89 22.95
C THR A 18 -18.11 -15.82 22.49
N THR A 19 -17.82 -15.77 21.19
CA THR A 19 -17.07 -14.66 20.59
C THR A 19 -18.01 -13.47 20.40
N THR A 20 -17.89 -12.45 21.24
CA THR A 20 -18.56 -11.17 21.05
C THR A 20 -17.80 -10.34 20.02
N THR A 21 -18.36 -10.19 18.82
CA THR A 21 -17.86 -9.22 17.84
C THR A 21 -18.44 -7.84 18.17
N THR A 22 -17.59 -6.95 18.68
CA THR A 22 -17.96 -5.53 18.86
C THR A 22 -17.84 -4.82 17.51
N THR A 23 -18.97 -4.44 16.91
CA THR A 23 -19.00 -3.54 15.76
C THR A 23 -19.09 -2.11 16.27
N THR A 24 -18.00 -1.35 16.14
CA THR A 24 -18.02 0.10 16.37
C THR A 24 -18.58 0.77 15.12
N THR A 25 -19.84 1.22 15.19
CA THR A 25 -20.44 2.07 14.15
C THR A 25 -20.11 3.52 14.46
N THR A 26 -19.15 4.09 13.75
CA THR A 26 -18.87 5.54 13.80
C THR A 26 -19.85 6.26 12.88
N THR A 27 -20.74 7.07 13.45
CA THR A 27 -21.62 7.97 12.69
C THR A 27 -20.81 9.17 12.22
N THR A 28 -20.38 9.18 10.96
CA THR A 28 -19.70 10.34 10.36
C THR A 28 -20.74 11.33 9.84
N THR A 29 -20.86 12.46 10.54
CA THR A 29 -21.47 13.69 10.01
C THR A 29 -20.73 14.14 8.76
N THR A 30 -21.49 14.54 7.74
CA THR A 30 -21.03 14.96 6.41
C THR A 30 -20.05 16.14 6.45
N THR A 31 -18.76 15.82 6.40
CA THR A 31 -17.72 16.69 5.82
C THR A 31 -16.88 15.77 4.92
N THR A 32 -16.94 16.01 3.62
CA THR A 32 -16.20 15.25 2.60
C THR A 32 -14.71 15.58 2.69
N THR A 33 -14.04 15.06 3.71
CA THR A 33 -12.59 15.08 3.83
C THR A 33 -12.12 13.64 3.64
N THR A 34 -11.44 13.36 2.54
CA THR A 34 -10.75 12.09 2.34
C THR A 34 -9.67 11.97 3.43
N PRO A 35 -9.71 10.94 4.29
CA PRO A 35 -8.76 10.78 5.37
C PRO A 35 -7.35 10.53 4.85
N GLU A 36 -6.33 10.99 5.58
CA GLU A 36 -4.93 10.72 5.24
C GLU A 36 -4.64 9.22 5.41
N VAL A 37 -4.02 8.62 4.39
CA VAL A 37 -3.70 7.18 4.40
C VAL A 37 -2.68 6.85 5.51
N GLN A 38 -1.82 7.80 5.88
CA GLN A 38 -0.84 7.62 6.95
C GLN A 38 -1.51 7.44 8.32
N GLU A 39 -2.45 8.30 8.70
CA GLU A 39 -3.21 8.16 9.95
C GLU A 39 -4.04 6.86 9.95
N LEU A 40 -4.62 6.52 8.80
CA LEU A 40 -5.42 5.31 8.65
C LEU A 40 -4.60 4.02 8.81
N ALA A 41 -3.33 4.02 8.40
CA ALA A 41 -2.43 2.88 8.54
C ALA A 41 -2.12 2.55 10.02
N GLU A 42 -2.13 3.56 10.89
CA GLU A 42 -1.96 3.37 12.34
C GLU A 42 -3.26 2.97 13.03
N ALA A 43 -4.40 3.42 12.50
CA ALA A 43 -5.71 3.26 13.12
C ALA A 43 -6.46 1.97 12.73
N VAL A 44 -6.12 1.33 11.61
CA VAL A 44 -6.89 0.20 11.05
C VAL A 44 -6.01 -1.02 10.80
N GLU A 45 -6.44 -2.16 11.36
CA GLU A 45 -5.78 -3.45 11.18
C GLU A 45 -6.20 -4.13 9.86
N GLY A 46 -5.82 -3.50 8.73
CA GLY A 46 -5.97 -4.06 7.37
C GLY A 46 -6.45 -3.04 6.32
N PRO A 47 -6.27 -3.34 5.02
CA PRO A 47 -6.69 -2.45 3.95
C PRO A 47 -8.22 -2.35 3.92
N LEU A 48 -8.74 -1.12 3.94
CA LEU A 48 -10.17 -0.89 3.73
C LEU A 48 -10.59 -1.36 2.34
N ARG A 49 -11.82 -1.83 2.21
CA ARG A 49 -12.41 -2.24 0.91
C ARG A 49 -12.34 -1.16 -0.17
N LEU A 50 -12.26 0.12 0.25
CA LEU A 50 -12.11 1.27 -0.63
C LEU A 50 -10.77 1.28 -1.40
N TYR A 51 -9.74 0.62 -0.88
CA TYR A 51 -8.40 0.54 -1.48
C TYR A 51 -8.11 -0.84 -2.10
N LEU A 52 -9.12 -1.71 -2.19
CA LEU A 52 -8.93 -3.05 -2.74
C LEU A 52 -8.99 -3.00 -4.28
N VAL A 53 -7.83 -3.17 -4.92
CA VAL A 53 -7.73 -3.32 -6.38
C VAL A 53 -8.22 -4.72 -6.75
N HIS A 54 -9.18 -4.79 -7.68
CA HIS A 54 -9.74 -6.07 -8.12
C HIS A 54 -8.78 -6.75 -9.08
N LYS A 55 -8.52 -8.03 -8.80
CA LYS A 55 -7.55 -8.91 -9.47
C LYS A 55 -7.73 -8.97 -11.01
N GLU A 56 -8.92 -8.69 -11.52
CA GLU A 56 -9.18 -8.58 -12.97
C GLU A 56 -8.49 -7.39 -13.67
N ASN A 57 -7.95 -6.41 -12.95
CA ASN A 57 -7.27 -5.25 -13.53
C ASN A 57 -5.73 -5.28 -13.47
N ASP A 58 -5.12 -6.22 -12.74
CA ASP A 58 -3.72 -6.08 -12.36
C ASP A 58 -3.04 -7.42 -12.07
N LEU A 59 -3.10 -8.36 -13.00
CA LEU A 59 -2.28 -9.56 -12.93
C LEU A 59 -1.54 -9.80 -14.24
N LEU A 60 -0.44 -9.08 -14.39
CA LEU A 60 0.71 -9.69 -15.04
C LEU A 60 1.16 -10.85 -14.16
N ALA A 61 1.39 -12.03 -14.74
CA ALA A 61 1.79 -13.18 -13.95
C ALA A 61 3.13 -12.86 -13.27
N ALA A 62 3.35 -13.30 -12.02
CA ALA A 62 4.64 -13.07 -11.35
C ALA A 62 5.85 -13.71 -12.08
N ASP A 63 5.56 -14.62 -13.03
CA ASP A 63 6.53 -15.26 -13.93
C ASP A 63 6.81 -14.44 -15.21
N GLU A 64 5.94 -13.48 -15.57
CA GLU A 64 6.27 -12.40 -16.49
C GLU A 64 7.14 -11.38 -15.74
N MET A 65 8.38 -11.78 -15.44
CA MET A 65 9.37 -10.87 -14.86
C MET A 65 9.52 -9.67 -15.78
N MET A 66 8.97 -8.53 -15.35
CA MET A 66 9.15 -7.26 -16.04
C MET A 66 10.66 -7.03 -16.19
N GLU A 67 11.11 -6.79 -17.43
CA GLU A 67 12.52 -6.51 -17.67
C GLU A 67 12.96 -5.34 -16.77
N PRO A 68 14.14 -5.42 -16.14
CA PRO A 68 14.60 -4.38 -15.24
C PRO A 68 14.69 -3.05 -16.00
N ILE A 69 14.26 -1.96 -15.35
CA ILE A 69 14.30 -0.62 -15.92
C ILE A 69 15.77 -0.27 -16.25
N PRO A 70 16.09 0.06 -17.51
CA PRO A 70 17.44 0.43 -17.91
C PRO A 70 17.93 1.69 -17.17
N SER A 71 19.23 1.78 -16.85
CA SER A 71 19.84 2.99 -16.28
C SER A 71 20.63 3.76 -17.33
N VAL A 72 20.60 5.08 -17.34
CA VAL A 72 21.35 5.95 -18.27
C VAL A 72 22.19 6.97 -17.51
N GLY A 73 23.48 7.07 -17.85
CA GLY A 73 24.43 8.00 -17.27
C GLY A 73 24.44 9.36 -17.97
N LEU A 74 23.85 10.41 -17.39
CA LEU A 74 23.77 11.71 -18.08
C LEU A 74 25.15 12.37 -18.28
N SER A 75 26.04 12.24 -17.29
CA SER A 75 27.42 12.72 -17.42
C SER A 75 28.24 12.00 -18.50
N LEU A 76 27.75 10.84 -18.97
CA LEU A 76 28.42 10.02 -19.98
C LEU A 76 27.84 10.24 -21.38
N LEU A 77 26.86 11.13 -21.58
CA LEU A 77 26.23 11.37 -22.89
C LEU A 77 27.15 12.00 -23.94
N THR A 78 28.35 12.42 -23.57
CA THR A 78 29.39 12.77 -24.55
C THR A 78 29.96 11.54 -25.24
N ASP A 79 29.79 10.36 -24.64
CA ASP A 79 30.09 9.07 -25.24
C ASP A 79 28.95 8.66 -26.17
N ILE A 80 29.32 8.13 -27.33
CA ILE A 80 28.37 7.68 -28.35
C ILE A 80 27.56 6.47 -27.88
N ASP A 81 28.18 5.57 -27.10
CA ASP A 81 27.54 4.35 -26.63
C ASP A 81 26.42 4.65 -25.64
N GLU A 82 26.63 5.64 -24.76
CA GLU A 82 25.61 6.05 -23.78
C GLU A 82 24.49 6.86 -24.45
N ALA A 83 24.82 7.69 -25.44
CA ALA A 83 23.81 8.39 -26.23
C ALA A 83 22.91 7.42 -27.01
N ASP A 84 23.51 6.39 -27.64
CA ASP A 84 22.77 5.36 -28.36
C ASP A 84 21.88 4.53 -27.41
N LYS A 85 22.38 4.24 -26.21
CA LYS A 85 21.61 3.58 -25.16
C LYS A 85 20.41 4.42 -24.72
N LEU A 86 20.56 5.73 -24.55
CA LEU A 86 19.43 6.62 -24.28
C LEU A 86 18.38 6.57 -25.41
N TRP A 87 18.82 6.63 -26.67
CA TRP A 87 17.91 6.53 -27.82
C TRP A 87 17.17 5.20 -27.86
N ALA A 88 17.86 4.09 -27.64
CA ALA A 88 17.28 2.75 -27.61
C ALA A 88 16.19 2.62 -26.52
N VAL A 89 16.48 3.15 -25.33
CA VAL A 89 15.57 3.13 -24.18
C VAL A 89 14.34 3.98 -24.42
N LEU A 90 14.50 5.20 -24.96
CA LEU A 90 13.37 6.07 -25.30
C LEU A 90 12.44 5.45 -26.33
N HIS A 91 12.98 4.69 -27.28
CA HIS A 91 12.18 4.04 -28.32
C HIS A 91 11.51 2.73 -27.83
N THR A 92 12.13 2.03 -26.88
CA THR A 92 11.68 0.68 -26.46
C THR A 92 10.79 0.72 -25.21
N SER A 93 11.26 1.39 -24.16
CA SER A 93 10.62 1.40 -22.83
C SER A 93 9.96 2.73 -22.51
N GLY A 94 10.58 3.85 -22.91
CA GLY A 94 10.16 5.19 -22.48
C GLY A 94 10.36 5.48 -20.98
N LEU A 95 10.78 4.49 -20.20
CA LEU A 95 11.11 4.58 -18.78
C LEU A 95 12.55 4.12 -18.53
N PHE A 96 13.30 4.92 -17.77
CA PHE A 96 14.68 4.63 -17.37
C PHE A 96 15.06 5.29 -16.05
N LEU A 97 16.05 4.70 -15.39
CA LEU A 97 16.72 5.27 -14.23
C LEU A 97 17.85 6.19 -14.69
N VAL A 98 18.07 7.27 -13.97
CA VAL A 98 19.18 8.17 -14.24
C VAL A 98 20.31 7.89 -13.26
N ALA A 99 21.54 7.79 -13.77
CA ALA A 99 22.76 7.71 -12.99
C ALA A 99 23.68 8.88 -13.35
N ASN A 100 24.60 9.23 -12.43
CA ASN A 100 25.62 10.26 -12.67
C ASN A 100 25.02 11.54 -13.26
N ASP A 101 23.89 11.98 -12.72
CA ASP A 101 23.15 13.19 -13.11
C ASP A 101 23.84 14.49 -12.67
N GLY A 102 24.88 14.37 -11.84
CA GLY A 102 25.62 15.52 -11.33
C GLY A 102 24.88 16.27 -10.21
N ILE A 103 23.75 15.73 -9.74
CA ILE A 103 23.05 16.23 -8.57
C ILE A 103 23.72 15.65 -7.33
N GLU A 104 24.07 16.51 -6.37
CA GLU A 104 24.70 16.06 -5.13
C GLU A 104 23.71 15.26 -4.28
N GLU A 105 24.16 14.13 -3.72
CA GLU A 105 23.36 13.25 -2.86
C GLU A 105 22.79 14.01 -1.65
N SER A 106 23.55 14.95 -1.08
CA SER A 106 23.10 15.83 0.01
C SER A 106 21.89 16.70 -0.36
N LEU A 107 21.70 17.01 -1.64
CA LEU A 107 20.51 17.71 -2.13
C LEU A 107 19.31 16.76 -2.23
N MET A 108 19.56 15.49 -2.57
CA MET A 108 18.51 14.46 -2.66
C MET A 108 18.01 14.05 -1.27
N ASP A 109 18.89 14.00 -0.28
CA ASP A 109 18.58 13.65 1.12
C ASP A 109 18.16 14.86 1.96
N ALA A 110 17.94 16.02 1.33
CA ALA A 110 17.41 17.20 2.00
C ALA A 110 15.96 16.95 2.42
N ARG A 111 15.80 16.42 3.64
CA ARG A 111 14.54 16.04 4.24
C ARG A 111 13.98 17.10 5.17
#